data_AF-A0A6B1DH30-F1
#
_entry.id   AF-A0A6B1DH30-F1
#
_cell.length_a   1.000
_cell.length_b   1.000
_cell.length_c   1.000
_cell.angle_alpha   90.00
_cell.angle_beta   90.00
_cell.angle_gamma   90.00
#
_symmetry.space_group_name_H-M   'P 1'
#
loop_
_entity.id
_entity.type
_entity.pdbx_description
1 polymer ?
#
loop_
_entity_poly.entity_id
_entity_poly.type
_entity_poly.pdbx_seq_one_letter_code
_entity_poly.pdbx_strand_id
1 'polypeptide(L)'
;MPRADPAGDTLMDDQIMTRLARELAEAIGGAVSHNPGVEACREKARAAGYELRVSLEAEIGFGSRQGEVEEHDDGGAAQLAVTEPPVSPLEITPNDRRFLRALRIAAEEPAHPAE
;
A
#
# COMPACT_ATOMS: atom_id res chain seq x y z
N MET A 1 -7.40 0.09 45.63
CA MET A 1 -7.34 -0.11 44.17
C MET A 1 -6.34 0.90 43.61
N PRO A 2 -5.08 0.52 43.33
CA PRO A 2 -4.16 1.42 42.63
C PRO A 2 -4.73 1.68 41.22
N ARG A 3 -4.90 2.94 40.86
CA ARG A 3 -5.28 3.34 39.49
C ARG A 3 -4.07 3.03 38.62
N ALA A 4 -4.23 2.17 37.62
CA ALA A 4 -3.25 2.03 36.54
C ALA A 4 -3.14 3.41 35.87
N ASP A 5 -1.93 3.98 35.86
CA ASP A 5 -1.67 5.25 35.19
C ASP A 5 -1.73 5.01 33.68
N PRO A 6 -2.70 5.61 32.94
CA PRO A 6 -2.86 5.36 31.51
C PRO A 6 -1.66 5.87 30.69
N ALA A 7 -0.90 6.84 31.22
CA ALA A 7 0.28 7.38 30.57
C ALA A 7 1.48 6.41 30.54
N GLY A 8 1.55 5.46 31.48
CA GLY A 8 2.62 4.47 31.52
C GLY A 8 2.47 3.39 30.44
N ASP A 9 1.23 3.03 30.13
CA ASP A 9 0.88 1.95 29.18
C ASP A 9 1.12 2.41 27.73
N THR A 10 0.66 3.61 27.38
CA THR A 10 0.80 4.18 26.02
C THR A 10 2.27 4.42 25.64
N LEU A 11 3.11 4.82 26.59
CA LEU A 11 4.54 5.06 26.33
C LEU A 11 5.31 3.74 26.11
N MET A 12 4.82 2.64 26.68
CA MET A 12 5.36 1.29 26.46
C MET A 12 4.93 0.74 25.11
N ASP A 13 3.69 0.95 24.71
CA ASP A 13 3.19 0.59 23.38
C ASP A 13 3.97 1.33 22.28
N ASP A 14 4.19 2.64 22.41
CA ASP A 14 4.97 3.42 21.44
C ASP A 14 6.40 2.89 21.25
N GLN A 15 7.05 2.46 22.34
CA GLN A 15 8.40 1.87 22.28
C GLN A 15 8.39 0.51 21.57
N ILE A 16 7.37 -0.31 21.80
CA ILE A 16 7.21 -1.61 21.13
C ILE A 16 6.93 -1.39 19.64
N MET A 17 6.03 -0.46 19.29
CA MET A 17 5.70 -0.11 17.91
C MET A 17 6.92 0.41 17.15
N THR A 18 7.67 1.33 17.75
CA THR A 18 8.91 1.86 17.16
C THR A 18 9.92 0.75 16.90
N ARG A 19 10.08 -0.18 17.85
CA ARG A 19 10.98 -1.32 17.69
C ARG A 19 10.53 -2.24 16.56
N LEU A 20 9.23 -2.55 16.49
CA LEU A 20 8.67 -3.41 15.47
C LEU A 20 8.77 -2.79 14.07
N ALA A 21 8.55 -1.48 13.94
CA ALA A 21 8.74 -0.76 12.67
C ALA A 21 10.19 -0.87 12.20
N ARG A 22 11.14 -0.69 13.11
CA ARG A 22 12.56 -0.82 12.78
C ARG A 22 12.92 -2.25 12.34
N GLU A 23 12.46 -3.26 13.08
CA GLU A 23 12.71 -4.67 12.73
C GLU A 23 12.10 -5.01 11.36
N LEU A 24 10.90 -4.51 11.05
CA LEU A 24 10.27 -4.69 9.74
C LEU A 24 11.06 -3.98 8.63
N ALA A 25 11.47 -2.73 8.85
CA ALA A 25 12.28 -1.98 7.88
C ALA A 25 13.61 -2.67 7.58
N GLU A 26 14.28 -3.21 8.60
CA GLU A 26 15.52 -3.98 8.44
C GLU A 26 15.28 -5.28 7.66
N ALA A 27 14.20 -6.00 7.98
CA ALA A 27 13.83 -7.22 7.25
C ALA A 27 13.53 -6.95 5.77
N ILE A 28 12.81 -5.87 5.45
CA ILE A 28 12.53 -5.46 4.07
C ILE A 28 13.82 -5.06 3.36
N GLY A 29 14.67 -4.24 4.00
CA GLY A 29 15.97 -3.87 3.43
C GLY A 29 16.85 -5.09 3.14
N GLY A 30 16.87 -6.05 4.06
CA GLY A 30 17.53 -7.35 3.89
C GLY A 30 16.95 -8.14 2.70
N ALA A 31 15.63 -8.25 2.61
CA ALA A 31 14.97 -8.99 1.53
C ALA A 31 15.21 -8.36 0.15
N VAL A 32 15.15 -7.03 0.04
CA VAL A 32 15.38 -6.29 -1.21
C VAL A 32 16.84 -6.36 -1.65
N SER A 33 17.79 -6.22 -0.71
CA SER A 33 19.23 -6.27 -1.01
C SER A 33 19.71 -7.64 -1.52
N HIS A 34 19.06 -8.73 -1.11
CA HIS A 34 19.36 -10.08 -1.59
C HIS A 34 18.43 -10.54 -2.71
N ASN A 35 17.55 -9.66 -3.22
CA ASN A 35 16.60 -10.06 -4.23
C ASN A 35 17.29 -10.18 -5.61
N PRO A 36 17.24 -11.35 -6.27
CA PRO A 36 17.90 -11.56 -7.55
C PRO A 36 17.31 -10.69 -8.68
N GLY A 37 16.05 -10.28 -8.57
CA GLY A 37 15.41 -9.37 -9.53
C GLY A 37 15.98 -7.95 -9.45
N VAL A 38 16.25 -7.45 -8.24
CA VAL A 38 16.87 -6.13 -8.02
C VAL A 38 18.30 -6.11 -8.54
N GLU A 39 19.07 -7.17 -8.27
CA GLU A 39 20.42 -7.35 -8.81
C GLU A 39 20.45 -7.37 -10.35
N ALA A 40 19.58 -8.17 -10.97
CA ALA A 40 19.48 -8.24 -12.44
C ALA A 40 19.08 -6.89 -13.05
N CYS A 41 18.19 -6.14 -12.40
CA CYS A 41 17.79 -4.81 -12.85
C CYS A 41 18.95 -3.80 -12.71
N ARG A 42 19.71 -3.87 -11.62
CA ARG A 42 20.91 -3.06 -11.39
C ARG A 42 21.99 -3.34 -12.42
N GLU A 43 22.19 -4.60 -12.79
CA GLU A 43 23.17 -4.98 -13.83
C GLU A 43 22.73 -4.52 -15.22
N LYS A 44 21.44 -4.61 -15.55
CA LYS A 44 20.88 -4.04 -16.78
C LYS A 44 21.07 -2.53 -16.86
N ALA A 45 20.83 -1.81 -15.76
CA ALA A 45 21.08 -0.37 -15.69
C ALA A 45 22.56 -0.04 -15.90
N ARG A 46 23.47 -0.81 -15.28
CA ARG A 46 24.92 -0.67 -15.47
C ARG A 46 25.36 -0.95 -16.90
N ALA A 47 24.81 -1.99 -17.53
CA ALA A 47 25.08 -2.33 -18.93
C ALA A 47 24.63 -1.21 -19.89
N ALA A 48 23.58 -0.48 -19.52
CA ALA A 48 23.12 0.71 -20.23
C ALA A 48 23.91 2.00 -19.87
N GLY A 49 24.93 1.90 -19.00
CA GLY A 49 25.78 3.03 -18.60
C GLY A 49 25.22 3.86 -17.45
N TYR A 50 24.20 3.40 -16.74
CA TYR A 50 23.58 4.08 -15.60
C TYR A 50 23.98 3.46 -14.26
N GLU A 51 24.14 4.31 -13.24
CA GLU A 51 24.27 3.88 -11.85
C GLU A 51 22.88 3.84 -11.20
N LEU A 52 22.40 2.64 -10.85
CA LEU A 52 21.09 2.47 -10.22
C LEU A 52 21.22 2.48 -8.70
N ARG A 53 20.54 3.44 -8.05
CA ARG A 53 20.32 3.49 -6.60
C ARG A 53 18.85 3.27 -6.29
N VAL A 54 18.55 2.32 -5.41
CA VAL A 54 17.18 2.03 -4.96
C VAL A 54 17.02 2.53 -3.53
N SER A 55 16.07 3.42 -3.31
CA SER A 55 15.64 3.89 -1.99
C SER A 55 14.18 3.49 -1.81
N LEU A 56 13.83 2.91 -0.66
CA LEU A 56 12.46 2.52 -0.34
C LEU A 56 11.97 3.37 0.83
N GLU A 57 10.94 4.16 0.61
CA GLU A 57 10.18 4.83 1.66
C GLU A 57 8.88 4.04 1.85
N ALA A 58 8.70 3.46 3.04
CA ALA A 58 7.51 2.72 3.39
C ALA A 58 7.02 3.24 4.75
N GLU A 59 5.74 3.63 4.82
CA GLU A 59 5.09 4.00 6.07
C GLU A 59 4.57 2.72 6.75
N ILE A 60 4.83 2.59 8.06
CA ILE A 60 4.46 1.41 8.84
C ILE A 60 3.45 1.86 9.89
N GLY A 61 2.17 1.57 9.64
CA GLY A 61 1.08 1.82 10.58
C GLY A 61 0.87 0.65 11.54
N PHE A 62 0.70 0.94 12.83
CA PHE A 62 0.30 -0.03 13.84
C PHE A 62 -1.08 0.33 14.39
N GLY A 63 -2.02 -0.61 14.34
CA GLY A 63 -3.36 -0.46 14.91
C GLY A 63 -3.54 -1.32 16.16
N SER A 64 -4.17 -0.77 17.20
CA SER A 64 -4.52 -1.52 18.40
C SER A 64 -5.59 -2.56 18.09
N ARG A 65 -5.35 -3.83 18.46
CA ARG A 65 -6.28 -4.95 18.22
C ARG A 65 -7.47 -4.99 19.19
N GLN A 66 -7.77 -3.89 19.88
CA GLN A 66 -8.88 -3.82 20.81
C GLN A 66 -10.16 -3.44 20.07
N GLY A 67 -10.81 -4.46 19.52
CA GLY A 67 -12.26 -4.55 19.44
C GLY A 67 -12.96 -3.49 18.60
N GLU A 68 -12.66 -3.40 17.31
CA GLU A 68 -13.69 -3.16 16.29
C GLU A 68 -13.15 -3.61 14.94
N VAL A 69 -13.91 -4.51 14.31
CA VAL A 69 -13.77 -4.86 12.90
C VAL A 69 -14.34 -3.67 12.13
N GLU A 70 -13.55 -2.60 12.02
CA GLU A 70 -13.79 -1.60 10.98
C GLU A 70 -12.82 -1.92 9.84
N GLU A 71 -13.42 -2.33 8.74
CA GLU A 71 -12.78 -2.59 7.46
C GLU A 71 -12.07 -1.31 6.99
N HIS A 72 -10.82 -1.14 7.39
CA HIS A 72 -9.91 -0.22 6.70
C HIS A 72 -9.39 -0.95 5.46
N ASP A 73 -10.05 -0.65 4.34
CA ASP A 73 -9.46 -0.74 3.01
C ASP A 73 -8.30 0.26 2.93
N ASP A 74 -7.16 -0.10 3.52
CA ASP A 74 -5.90 0.60 3.27
C ASP A 74 -5.02 -0.30 2.41
N GLY A 75 -5.06 0.01 1.12
CA GLY A 75 -4.34 -0.69 0.06
C GLY A 75 -2.84 -0.59 0.25
N GLY A 76 -2.18 -1.74 0.37
CA GLY A 76 -0.73 -1.74 0.55
C GLY A 76 -0.07 -3.12 0.54
N ALA A 77 -0.62 -4.12 -0.14
CA ALA A 77 0.11 -5.36 -0.42
C ALA A 77 -0.13 -5.77 -1.86
N ALA A 78 0.80 -5.39 -2.74
CA ALA A 78 0.90 -5.93 -4.08
C ALA A 78 1.14 -7.45 -3.99
N GLN A 79 0.05 -8.21 -3.91
CA GLN A 79 0.05 -9.63 -4.24
C GLN A 79 0.31 -9.73 -5.74
N LEU A 80 1.54 -10.13 -6.08
CA LEU A 80 1.88 -10.72 -7.36
C LEU A 80 1.09 -12.02 -7.52
N ALA A 81 -0.17 -11.88 -7.96
CA ALA A 81 -1.00 -12.98 -8.43
C ALA A 81 -1.57 -12.55 -9.78
N VAL A 82 -0.95 -13.01 -10.86
CA VAL A 82 -1.56 -13.01 -12.19
C VAL A 82 -2.70 -14.04 -12.15
N THR A 83 -3.88 -13.54 -11.82
CA THR A 83 -5.16 -14.20 -12.07
C THR A 83 -6.08 -13.06 -12.46
N GLU A 84 -6.43 -12.98 -13.75
CA GLU A 84 -7.42 -12.01 -14.24
C GLU A 84 -8.71 -12.17 -13.40
N PRO A 85 -9.10 -11.17 -12.59
CA PRO A 85 -10.38 -11.21 -11.92
C PRO A 85 -11.49 -10.90 -12.94
N PRO A 86 -12.71 -11.44 -12.76
CA PRO A 86 -13.86 -11.02 -13.55
C PRO A 86 -14.01 -9.51 -13.38
N VAL A 87 -13.97 -8.76 -14.49
CA VAL A 87 -14.24 -7.32 -14.54
C VAL A 87 -15.65 -7.06 -14.02
N SER A 88 -15.74 -6.91 -12.70
CA SER A 88 -16.97 -6.47 -12.05
C SER A 88 -17.16 -5.02 -12.51
N PRO A 89 -18.30 -4.70 -13.12
CA PRO A 89 -18.53 -3.34 -13.60
C PRO A 89 -18.40 -2.40 -12.41
N LEU A 90 -17.44 -1.47 -12.49
CA LEU A 90 -17.23 -0.46 -11.47
C LEU A 90 -18.55 0.30 -11.27
N GLU A 91 -19.19 0.10 -10.12
CA GLU A 91 -20.47 0.73 -9.81
C GLU A 91 -20.24 2.21 -9.54
N ILE A 92 -20.68 3.07 -10.46
CA ILE A 92 -20.58 4.52 -10.30
C ILE A 92 -21.56 4.98 -9.21
N THR A 93 -21.02 5.44 -8.08
CA THR A 93 -21.82 5.94 -6.94
C THR A 93 -22.46 7.30 -7.26
N PRO A 94 -23.48 7.74 -6.50
CA PRO A 94 -24.06 9.07 -6.66
C PRO A 94 -23.05 10.23 -6.46
N ASN A 95 -22.01 10.01 -5.64
CA ASN A 95 -20.96 10.99 -5.42
C ASN A 95 -20.06 11.12 -6.65
N ASP A 96 -19.68 9.99 -7.25
CA ASP A 96 -18.86 9.94 -8.46
C ASP A 96 -19.56 10.69 -9.61
N ARG A 97 -20.88 10.51 -9.76
CA ARG A 97 -21.68 11.25 -10.75
C ARG A 97 -21.67 12.77 -10.54
N ARG A 98 -21.52 13.26 -9.31
CA ARG A 98 -21.39 14.70 -9.03
C ARG A 98 -19.97 15.17 -9.34
N PHE A 99 -18.97 14.40 -8.93
CA PHE A 99 -17.56 14.69 -9.16
C PHE A 99 -17.21 14.73 -10.65
N LEU A 100 -17.62 13.71 -11.42
CA LEU A 100 -17.40 13.65 -12.86
C LEU A 100 -18.09 14.81 -13.61
N ARG A 101 -19.28 15.22 -13.14
CA ARG A 101 -19.96 16.43 -13.66
C ARG A 101 -19.20 17.72 -13.36
N ALA A 102 -18.63 17.84 -12.16
CA ALA A 102 -17.80 19.01 -11.79
C ALA A 102 -16.54 19.10 -12.67
N LEU A 103 -15.96 17.94 -13.01
CA LEU A 103 -14.81 17.85 -13.90
C LEU A 103 -15.15 17.92 -15.40
N ARG A 104 -16.43 18.04 -15.77
CA ARG A 104 -16.90 17.98 -17.17
C ARG A 104 -16.47 16.72 -17.92
N ILE A 105 -16.27 15.61 -17.20
CA ILE A 105 -15.97 14.31 -17.79
C ILE A 105 -17.31 13.67 -18.16
N ALA A 106 -17.60 13.60 -19.46
CA ALA A 106 -18.72 12.82 -19.98
C ALA A 106 -18.24 11.38 -20.19
N ALA A 107 -18.94 10.41 -19.60
CA ALA A 107 -18.81 9.00 -19.99
C ALA A 107 -19.60 8.82 -21.30
N GLU A 108 -18.98 9.19 -22.41
CA GLU A 108 -19.52 8.87 -23.74
C GLU A 108 -19.26 7.37 -23.97
N GLU A 109 -20.31 6.55 -23.88
CA GLU A 109 -20.28 5.15 -24.32
C GLU A 109 -20.06 5.16 -25.84
N PRO A 110 -18.97 4.59 -26.38
CA PRO A 110 -18.87 4.40 -27.82
C PRO A 110 -19.93 3.38 -28.24
N ALA A 111 -21.06 3.88 -28.73
CA ALA A 111 -22.05 3.08 -29.42
C ALA A 111 -21.40 2.48 -30.67
N HIS A 112 -20.85 1.27 -30.54
CA HIS A 112 -20.49 0.45 -31.68
C HIS A 112 -21.79 -0.06 -32.30
N PRO A 113 -22.16 0.37 -33.52
CA PRO A 113 -23.20 -0.34 -34.27
C PRO A 113 -22.62 -1.72 -34.61
N ALA A 114 -23.28 -2.77 -34.13
CA ALA A 114 -23.05 -4.12 -34.62
C ALA A 114 -23.63 -4.20 -36.05
N GLU A 115 -22.74 -4.40 -37.02
CA GLU A 115 -23.08 -4.80 -38.39
C GLU A 115 -23.36 -6.31 -38.44
#